data_AF-A0A077MD07-F1
#
_entry.id   AF-A0A077MD07-F1
#
_cell.length_a   1.000
_cell.length_b   1.000
_cell.length_c   1.000
_cell.angle_alpha   90.00
_cell.angle_beta   90.00
_cell.angle_gamma   90.00
#
_symmetry.space_group_name_H-M   'P 1'
#
loop_
_entity.id
_entity.type
_entity.pdbx_description
1 polymer ?
#
loop_
_entity_poly.entity_id
_entity_poly.type
_entity_poly.pdbx_seq_one_letter_code
_entity_poly.pdbx_strand_id
1 'polypeptide(L)'
;MAVISPTSPAAAAWGDPAIIARCGFAALSPTTLDCIQVDGIDWVVEPLDDGVAFTTYGRDPALEVLIPKAYAPEPMVLPDFDQVAEALPRTGHACT
;
A
#
# COMPACT_ATOMS: atom_id res chain seq x y z
N MET A 1 -26.88 0.89 -8.84
CA MET A 1 -25.92 0.19 -7.97
C MET A 1 -25.50 1.17 -6.89
N ALA A 2 -25.81 0.89 -5.62
CA ALA A 2 -25.35 1.74 -4.52
C ALA A 2 -23.95 1.26 -4.12
N VAL A 3 -22.96 2.13 -4.28
CA VAL A 3 -21.63 1.93 -3.69
C VAL A 3 -21.73 2.29 -2.21
N ILE A 4 -21.71 1.28 -1.36
CA ILE A 4 -21.52 1.45 0.07
C ILE A 4 -20.02 1.59 0.31
N SER A 5 -19.56 2.82 0.52
CA SER A 5 -18.19 3.06 0.95
C SER A 5 -18.11 2.78 2.45
N PRO A 6 -17.13 1.97 2.91
CA PRO A 6 -16.95 1.75 4.34
C PRO A 6 -16.56 3.08 5.02
N THR A 7 -17.12 3.34 6.20
CA THR A 7 -16.84 4.57 6.97
C THR A 7 -15.41 4.61 7.53
N SER A 8 -14.67 3.50 7.44
CA SER A 8 -13.27 3.36 7.87
C SER A 8 -12.53 2.39 6.94
N PRO A 9 -11.19 2.50 6.81
CA PRO A 9 -10.39 1.52 6.10
C PRO A 9 -10.59 0.11 6.67
N ALA A 10 -10.64 -0.90 5.79
CA ALA A 10 -10.55 -2.29 6.20
C ALA A 10 -9.10 -2.59 6.56
N ALA A 11 -8.86 -3.18 7.73
CA ALA A 11 -7.50 -3.48 8.21
C ALA A 11 -7.35 -4.95 8.59
N ALA A 12 -6.17 -5.50 8.32
CA ALA A 12 -5.77 -6.83 8.75
C ALA A 12 -4.29 -6.83 9.15
N ALA A 13 -3.92 -7.74 10.06
CA ALA A 13 -2.58 -7.81 10.63
C ALA A 13 -2.12 -9.27 10.75
N TRP A 14 -0.83 -9.51 10.49
CA TRP A 14 -0.24 -10.85 10.49
C TRP A 14 1.17 -10.86 11.07
N GLY A 15 1.54 -11.96 11.74
CA GLY A 15 2.88 -12.17 12.28
C GLY A 15 3.16 -11.44 13.60
N ASP A 16 4.43 -11.53 14.02
CA ASP A 16 4.99 -10.87 15.22
C ASP A 16 6.49 -10.57 14.97
N PRO A 17 6.90 -9.31 14.75
CA PRO A 17 6.06 -8.10 14.78
C PRO A 17 5.06 -8.07 13.62
N ALA A 18 3.93 -7.40 13.82
CA ALA A 18 2.81 -7.44 12.88
C ALA A 18 3.08 -6.65 11.59
N ILE A 19 2.88 -7.28 10.44
CA ILE A 19 2.64 -6.59 9.17
C ILE A 19 1.17 -6.18 9.14
N ILE A 20 0.88 -4.92 8.80
CA ILE A 20 -0.49 -4.40 8.81
C ILE A 20 -0.84 -3.91 7.42
N ALA A 21 -1.96 -4.38 6.85
CA ALA A 21 -2.51 -3.86 5.61
C ALA A 21 -3.81 -3.11 5.87
N ARG A 22 -3.96 -1.93 5.27
CA ARG A 22 -5.13 -1.04 5.40
C ARG A 22 -5.61 -0.62 4.02
N CYS A 23 -6.81 -1.03 3.63
CA CYS A 23 -7.41 -0.70 2.34
C CYS A 23 -8.56 0.30 2.53
N GLY A 24 -8.68 1.28 1.64
CA GLY A 24 -9.75 2.28 1.69
C GLY A 24 -9.28 3.70 1.97
N PHE A 25 -7.97 3.96 1.91
CA PHE A 25 -7.47 5.33 1.91
C PHE A 25 -7.82 6.04 0.60
N ALA A 26 -7.89 7.37 0.65
CA ALA A 26 -8.01 8.16 -0.57
C ALA A 26 -6.81 7.90 -1.49
N ALA A 27 -7.05 7.86 -2.80
CA ALA A 27 -5.98 7.78 -3.78
C ALA A 27 -4.95 8.90 -3.54
N LEU A 28 -3.67 8.54 -3.58
CA LEU A 28 -2.60 9.49 -3.38
C LEU A 28 -2.56 10.51 -4.51
N SER A 29 -2.47 11.79 -4.13
CA SER A 29 -2.09 12.86 -5.05
C SER A 29 -0.60 12.75 -5.40
N PRO A 30 -0.15 13.38 -6.51
CA PRO A 30 1.28 13.47 -6.82
C PRO A 30 2.10 13.95 -5.62
N THR A 31 3.22 13.27 -5.37
CA THR A 31 4.09 13.49 -4.20
C THR A 31 5.56 13.51 -4.62
N THR A 32 6.42 14.05 -3.76
CA THR A 32 7.88 14.04 -3.90
C THR A 32 8.54 12.96 -3.05
N LEU A 33 7.75 12.14 -2.34
CA LEU A 33 8.25 10.98 -1.62
C LEU A 33 8.81 9.94 -2.58
N ASP A 34 9.69 9.08 -2.07
CA ASP A 34 10.26 7.98 -2.83
C ASP A 34 9.14 7.05 -3.35
N CYS A 35 9.31 6.57 -4.58
CA CYS A 35 8.35 5.72 -5.27
C CYS A 35 9.08 4.54 -5.87
N ILE A 36 8.62 3.32 -5.59
CA ILE A 36 9.20 2.09 -6.13
C ILE A 36 8.13 1.27 -6.85
N GLN A 37 8.53 0.55 -7.88
CA GLN A 37 7.67 -0.41 -8.55
C GLN A 37 8.06 -1.83 -8.12
N VAL A 38 7.10 -2.58 -7.58
CA VAL A 38 7.23 -4.01 -7.26
C VAL A 38 6.13 -4.75 -8.00
N ASP A 39 6.52 -5.71 -8.83
CA ASP A 39 5.60 -6.55 -9.63
C ASP A 39 4.54 -5.77 -10.43
N GLY A 40 4.93 -4.58 -10.92
CA GLY A 40 4.05 -3.72 -11.73
C GLY A 40 3.04 -2.90 -10.92
N ILE A 41 3.14 -2.93 -9.59
CA ILE A 41 2.44 -2.05 -8.66
C ILE A 41 3.41 -0.98 -8.17
N ASP A 42 2.97 0.26 -8.28
CA ASP A 42 3.71 1.41 -7.79
C ASP A 42 3.38 1.67 -6.32
N TRP A 43 4.40 1.94 -5.52
CA TRP A 43 4.31 2.15 -4.08
C TRP A 43 5.06 3.42 -3.69
N VAL A 44 4.37 4.37 -3.07
CA VAL A 44 5.00 5.47 -2.36
C VAL A 44 5.53 4.95 -1.03
N VAL A 45 6.78 5.29 -0.73
CA VAL A 45 7.54 4.79 0.41
C VAL A 45 7.67 5.89 1.45
N GLU A 46 7.25 5.61 2.67
CA GLU A 46 7.43 6.49 3.82
C GLU A 46 8.15 5.73 4.95
N PRO A 47 9.41 6.10 5.27
CA PRO A 47 10.13 5.50 6.38
C PRO A 47 9.45 5.79 7.72
N LEU A 48 9.40 4.77 8.59
CA LEU A 48 8.91 4.87 9.96
C LEU A 48 10.04 4.53 10.94
N ASP A 49 9.87 4.83 12.22
CA ASP A 49 10.88 4.54 13.26
C ASP A 49 11.14 3.02 13.44
N ASP A 50 10.13 2.19 13.17
CA ASP A 50 10.13 0.74 13.38
C ASP A 50 9.93 -0.07 12.10
N GLY A 51 9.90 0.57 10.93
CA GLY A 51 9.67 -0.10 9.65
C GLY A 51 9.46 0.88 8.51
N VAL A 52 8.61 0.50 7.55
CA VAL A 52 8.30 1.31 6.37
C VAL A 52 6.82 1.19 6.05
N ALA A 53 6.18 2.30 5.71
CA ALA A 53 4.86 2.33 5.12
C ALA A 53 4.98 2.36 3.59
N PHE A 54 4.28 1.44 2.93
CA PHE A 54 4.15 1.40 1.48
C PHE A 54 2.70 1.66 1.11
N THR A 55 2.42 2.71 0.35
CA THR A 55 1.07 3.01 -0.13
C THR A 55 0.99 2.87 -1.63
N THR A 56 0.03 2.12 -2.15
CA THR A 56 -0.17 1.97 -3.59
C THR A 56 -0.39 3.33 -4.25
N TYR A 57 0.41 3.64 -5.25
CA TYR A 57 0.27 4.80 -6.10
C TYR A 57 -0.47 4.43 -7.38
N GLY A 58 -1.30 5.35 -7.90
CA GLY A 58 -2.10 5.05 -9.08
C GLY A 58 -3.32 4.17 -8.84
N ARG A 59 -3.77 3.98 -7.59
CA ARG A 59 -4.93 3.14 -7.23
C ARG A 59 -6.00 3.91 -6.44
N ASP A 60 -7.27 3.58 -6.66
CA ASP A 60 -8.42 4.12 -5.91
C ASP A 60 -9.44 3.03 -5.54
N PRO A 61 -9.65 2.72 -4.24
CA PRO A 61 -8.94 3.29 -3.10
C PRO A 61 -7.47 2.89 -3.04
N ALA A 62 -6.68 3.59 -2.24
CA ALA A 62 -5.31 3.20 -1.94
C ALA A 62 -5.27 2.08 -0.87
N LEU A 63 -4.30 1.19 -1.04
CA LEU A 63 -3.87 0.19 -0.07
C LEU A 63 -2.55 0.65 0.55
N GLU A 64 -2.47 0.64 1.87
CA GLU A 64 -1.24 0.87 2.61
C GLU A 64 -0.83 -0.40 3.35
N VAL A 65 0.46 -0.74 3.31
CA VAL A 65 1.07 -1.85 4.02
C VAL A 65 2.19 -1.32 4.90
N LEU A 66 2.08 -1.54 6.20
CA LEU A 66 3.09 -1.24 7.20
C LEU A 66 3.93 -2.48 7.45
N ILE A 67 5.22 -2.41 7.14
CA ILE A 67 6.14 -3.55 7.23
C ILE A 67 7.22 -3.22 8.26
N PRO A 68 7.28 -3.94 9.40
CA PRO A 68 8.33 -3.76 10.39
C PRO A 68 9.73 -4.05 9.83
N LYS A 69 10.75 -3.36 10.34
CA LYS A 69 12.17 -3.56 9.96
C LYS A 69 12.70 -4.99 10.17
N ALA A 70 12.00 -5.80 10.95
CA ALA A 70 12.32 -7.22 11.16
C ALA A 70 12.18 -8.06 9.88
N TYR A 71 11.45 -7.56 8.87
CA TYR A 71 11.25 -8.21 7.58
C TYR A 71 12.17 -7.66 6.48
N ALA A 72 13.26 -6.98 6.84
CA ALA A 72 14.18 -6.41 5.87
C ALA A 72 14.79 -7.48 4.92
N PRO A 73 14.91 -7.19 3.61
CA PRO A 73 14.48 -5.96 2.94
C PRO A 73 12.94 -5.92 2.77
N GLU A 74 12.33 -4.86 3.29
CA GLU A 74 10.88 -4.71 3.46
C GLU A 74 10.09 -4.84 2.14
N PRO A 75 10.55 -4.32 0.99
CA PRO A 75 9.83 -4.46 -0.28
C PRO A 75 9.59 -5.91 -0.72
N MET A 76 10.36 -6.88 -0.21
CA MET A 76 10.18 -8.30 -0.54
C MET A 76 8.89 -8.91 0.01
N VAL A 77 8.20 -8.21 0.91
CA VAL A 77 6.90 -8.63 1.46
C VAL A 77 5.73 -8.15 0.59
N LEU A 78 5.94 -7.14 -0.26
CA LEU A 78 4.88 -6.55 -1.09
C LEU A 78 4.22 -7.52 -2.08
N PRO A 79 4.92 -8.51 -2.67
CA PRO A 79 4.29 -9.47 -3.59
C PRO A 79 3.11 -10.26 -2.97
N ASP A 80 3.10 -10.44 -1.63
CA ASP A 80 1.97 -11.09 -0.94
C ASP A 80 0.66 -10.28 -1.05
N PHE A 81 0.75 -9.01 -1.43
CA PHE A 81 -0.37 -8.08 -1.60
C PHE A 81 -0.71 -7.79 -3.07
N ASP A 82 -0.02 -8.39 -4.04
CA ASP A 82 -0.22 -8.08 -5.46
C ASP A 82 -1.65 -8.33 -5.91
N GLN A 83 -2.23 -9.47 -5.54
CA GLN A 83 -3.60 -9.81 -5.95
C GLN A 83 -4.61 -8.74 -5.54
N VAL A 84 -4.48 -8.20 -4.31
CA VAL A 84 -5.38 -7.15 -3.84
C VAL A 84 -5.05 -5.81 -4.49
N ALA A 85 -3.78 -5.46 -4.63
CA ALA A 85 -3.36 -4.21 -5.25
C ALA A 85 -3.72 -4.11 -6.75
N GLU A 86 -3.61 -5.23 -7.48
CA GLU A 86 -3.99 -5.33 -8.89
C GLU A 86 -5.48 -5.14 -9.11
N ALA A 87 -6.30 -5.68 -8.21
CA ALA A 87 -7.76 -5.60 -8.28
C ALA A 87 -8.30 -4.17 -8.07
N LEU A 88 -7.49 -3.27 -7.50
CA LEU A 88 -7.89 -1.88 -7.29
C LEU A 88 -7.89 -1.10 -8.62
N PRO A 89 -8.95 -0.30 -8.90
CA PRO A 89 -9.02 0.57 -10.07
C PRO A 89 -7.78 1.45 -10.23
N ARG A 90 -7.31 1.61 -11.48
CA ARG A 90 -6.18 2.50 -11.80
C ARG A 90 -6.63 3.94 -11.98
N THR A 91 -5.86 4.90 -11.45
CA THR A 91 -6.15 6.34 -11.55
C THR A 91 -5.29 7.07 -12.59
N GLY A 92 -4.31 6.38 -13.20
CA GLY A 92 -3.42 6.93 -14.23
C GLY A 92 -2.12 7.54 -13.70
N HIS A 93 -1.94 7.60 -12.37
CA HIS A 93 -0.64 7.89 -11.78
C HIS A 93 0.26 6.64 -11.79
N ALA A 94 1.56 6.88 -11.92
CA ALA A 94 2.59 5.85 -11.85
C ALA A 94 3.89 6.47 -11.32
N CYS A 95 4.78 5.65 -10.76
CA CYS A 95 6.14 6.12 -10.44
C CYS A 95 6.81 6.64 -11.72
N THR A 96 7.66 7.67 -11.60
CA THR A 96 8.38 8.30 -12.73
C THR A 96 9.87 8.04 -12.67
#